data_AF-A0A953K302-F1
#
_entry.id   AF-A0A953K302-F1
#
_cell.length_a   1.000
_cell.length_b   1.000
_cell.length_c   1.000
_cell.angle_alpha   90.00
_cell.angle_beta   90.00
_cell.angle_gamma   90.00
#
_symmetry.space_group_name_H-M   'P 1'
#
loop_
_entity.id
_entity.type
_entity.pdbx_description
1 polymer ?
#
loop_
_entity_poly.entity_id
_entity_poly.type
_entity_poly.pdbx_seq_one_letter_code
_entity_poly.pdbx_strand_id
1 'polypeptide(L)'
;MGLHGSLDAVVIATLSRTAHASHLIICRDKEEALYLQNDLSNLLGQREILLFPMSYKRPYEYEETENANVLMRAETLNRLSEHPDSQLIVTY
;
A
#
# COMPACT_ATOMS: atom_id res chain seq x y z
N MET A 1 -3.24 9.73 20.37
CA MET A 1 -3.64 8.31 20.23
C MET A 1 -2.78 7.74 19.11
N GLY A 2 -1.75 6.93 19.40
CA GLY A 2 -0.74 6.55 18.40
C GLY A 2 -0.18 5.14 18.56
N LEU A 3 -0.94 4.23 19.17
CA LEU A 3 -0.45 2.87 19.47
C LEU A 3 -1.13 1.78 18.64
N HIS A 4 -2.30 2.04 18.04
CA HIS A 4 -3.06 1.01 17.34
C HIS A 4 -2.51 0.70 15.94
N GLY A 5 -1.98 1.71 15.21
CA GLY A 5 -1.41 1.51 13.86
C GLY A 5 0.00 0.92 13.86
N SER A 6 0.84 1.28 14.83
CA SER A 6 2.25 0.85 14.83
C SER A 6 2.44 -0.63 15.16
N LEU A 7 1.56 -1.23 15.98
CA LEU A 7 1.63 -2.68 16.23
C LEU A 7 1.37 -3.46 14.94
N ASP A 8 0.34 -3.06 14.19
CA ASP A 8 -0.02 -3.70 12.93
C ASP A 8 1.12 -3.54 11.91
N ALA A 9 1.72 -2.35 11.80
CA ALA A 9 2.86 -2.10 10.95
C ALA A 9 4.08 -2.98 11.32
N VAL A 10 4.36 -3.18 12.61
CA VAL A 10 5.45 -4.05 13.07
C VAL A 10 5.19 -5.53 12.74
N VAL A 11 3.95 -5.99 12.92
CA VAL A 11 3.56 -7.37 12.57
C VAL A 11 3.70 -7.59 11.07
N ILE A 12 3.16 -6.68 10.25
CA ILE A 12 3.25 -6.74 8.79
C ILE A 12 4.71 -6.68 8.33
N ALA A 13 5.52 -5.77 8.89
CA ALA A 13 6.94 -5.67 8.59
C ALA A 13 7.67 -7.00 8.89
N THR A 14 7.36 -7.63 10.03
CA THR A 14 7.97 -8.92 10.41
C THR A 14 7.55 -10.05 9.47
N LEU A 15 6.26 -10.13 9.15
CA LEU A 15 5.72 -11.11 8.19
C LEU A 15 6.38 -10.95 6.82
N SER A 16 6.49 -9.72 6.33
CA SER A 16 7.09 -9.40 5.03
C SER A 16 8.58 -9.74 4.91
N ARG A 17 9.28 -9.93 6.04
CA ARG A 17 10.69 -10.35 6.10
C ARG A 17 10.83 -11.86 6.23
N THR A 18 9.82 -12.52 6.80
CA THR A 18 9.87 -13.95 7.14
C THR A 18 9.25 -14.80 6.04
N ALA A 19 8.19 -14.28 5.40
CA ALA A 19 7.56 -14.89 4.25
C ALA A 19 8.11 -14.27 2.96
N HIS A 20 8.73 -15.09 2.12
CA HIS A 20 9.14 -14.72 0.75
C HIS A 20 7.93 -14.70 -0.20
N ALA A 21 6.86 -14.02 0.20
CA ALA A 21 5.62 -13.91 -0.54
C ALA A 21 5.20 -12.44 -0.64
N SER A 22 4.42 -12.12 -1.65
CA SER A 22 3.78 -10.81 -1.76
C SER A 22 2.58 -10.72 -0.83
N HIS A 23 2.44 -9.58 -0.16
CA HIS A 23 1.39 -9.33 0.82
C HIS A 23 0.52 -8.15 0.34
N LEU A 24 -0.79 -8.37 0.35
CA LEU A 24 -1.79 -7.34 0.09
C LEU A 24 -2.49 -6.99 1.41
N ILE A 25 -2.37 -5.73 1.83
CA ILE A 25 -3.01 -5.22 3.04
C ILE A 25 -4.18 -4.33 2.64
N ILE A 26 -5.36 -4.64 3.18
CA ILE A 26 -6.60 -3.92 2.93
C ILE A 26 -6.91 -3.05 4.15
N CYS A 27 -6.87 -1.74 3.97
CA CYS A 27 -7.25 -0.73 4.95
C CYS A 27 -8.71 -0.33 4.76
N ARG A 28 -9.28 0.37 5.74
CA ARG A 28 -10.68 0.81 5.71
C ARG A 28 -10.90 2.01 4.80
N ASP A 29 -9.90 2.89 4.73
CA ASP A 29 -9.94 4.10 3.93
C ASP A 29 -8.53 4.54 3.50
N LYS A 30 -8.51 5.55 2.63
CA LYS A 30 -7.28 6.13 2.09
C LYS A 30 -6.35 6.69 3.17
N GLU A 31 -6.93 7.24 4.24
CA GLU A 31 -6.15 7.88 5.29
C GLU A 31 -5.39 6.82 6.09
N GLU A 32 -6.07 5.75 6.49
CA GLU A 32 -5.47 4.59 7.15
C GLU A 32 -4.41 3.92 6.26
N ALA A 33 -4.66 3.78 4.95
CA ALA A 33 -3.69 3.25 4.00
C ALA A 33 -2.41 4.09 3.93
N LEU A 34 -2.54 5.43 3.89
CA LEU A 34 -1.38 6.34 3.87
C LEU A 34 -0.63 6.34 5.19
N TYR A 35 -1.34 6.27 6.33
CA TYR A 35 -0.69 6.14 7.64
C TYR A 35 0.12 4.85 7.73
N LEU A 36 -0.47 3.71 7.33
CA LEU A 36 0.21 2.43 7.33
C LEU A 36 1.41 2.41 6.38
N GLN A 37 1.28 2.97 5.18
CA GLN A 37 2.39 3.08 4.23
C GLN A 37 3.57 3.85 4.84
N ASN A 38 3.31 4.97 5.51
CA ASN A 38 4.35 5.76 6.16
C ASN A 38 5.02 5.00 7.30
N ASP A 39 4.25 4.34 8.17
CA ASP A 39 4.78 3.52 9.26
C ASP A 39 5.64 2.37 8.73
N LEU A 40 5.18 1.66 7.70
CA LEU A 40 5.93 0.59 7.05
C LEU A 40 7.20 1.12 6.38
N SER A 41 7.14 2.28 5.72
CA SER A 41 8.31 2.91 5.08
C SER A 41 9.36 3.26 6.13
N ASN A 42 8.95 3.81 7.28
CA ASN A 42 9.84 4.13 8.39
C ASN A 42 10.47 2.86 9.00
N LEU A 43 9.72 1.77 9.11
CA LEU A 43 10.21 0.51 9.70
C LEU A 43 11.09 -0.32 8.77
N LEU A 44 10.77 -0.34 7.47
CA LEU A 44 11.43 -1.16 6.45
C LEU A 44 12.50 -0.38 5.67
N GLY A 45 12.60 0.94 5.90
CA GLY A 45 13.59 1.81 5.27
C GLY A 45 13.33 1.98 3.78
N GLN A 46 14.26 1.52 2.94
CA GLN A 46 14.21 1.73 1.49
C GLN A 46 13.31 0.74 0.74
N ARG A 47 12.56 -0.11 1.44
CA ARG A 47 11.64 -1.04 0.76
C ARG A 47 10.46 -0.26 0.20
N GLU A 48 10.28 -0.34 -1.11
CA GLU A 48 9.17 0.27 -1.81
C GLU A 48 7.85 -0.42 -1.39
N ILE A 49 6.89 0.38 -0.91
CA ILE A 49 5.54 -0.07 -0.54
C ILE A 49 4.57 0.49 -1.57
N LEU A 50 3.98 -0.41 -2.33
CA LEU A 50 3.10 -0.07 -3.45
C LEU A 50 1.71 0.31 -2.92
N LEU A 51 1.14 1.38 -3.45
CA LEU A 51 -0.23 1.77 -3.15
C LEU A 51 -1.12 1.40 -4.34
N PHE A 52 -2.15 0.60 -4.10
CA PHE A 52 -3.13 0.25 -5.12
C PHE A 52 -4.46 0.97 -4.83
N PRO A 53 -4.75 2.09 -5.50
CA PRO A 53 -5.96 2.85 -5.21
C PRO A 53 -7.22 2.18 -5.78
N MET A 54 -8.35 2.47 -5.16
CA MET A 54 -9.67 1.99 -5.59
C MET A 54 -9.99 2.37 -7.04
N SER A 55 -10.71 1.49 -7.73
CA SER A 55 -11.14 1.69 -9.13
C SER A 55 -12.45 2.47 -9.27
N TYR A 56 -13.15 2.73 -8.16
CA TYR A 56 -14.53 3.20 -8.18
C TYR A 56 -14.61 4.74 -8.23
N LYS A 57 -15.46 5.24 -9.14
CA LYS A 57 -15.75 6.67 -9.29
C LYS A 57 -16.65 7.13 -8.15
N ARG A 58 -16.13 7.91 -7.20
CA ARG A 58 -17.02 8.68 -6.32
C ARG A 58 -17.54 9.88 -7.11
N PRO A 59 -18.86 10.14 -7.12
CA PRO A 59 -19.38 11.42 -7.60
C PRO A 59 -18.65 12.54 -6.85
N TYR A 60 -18.18 13.57 -7.57
CA TYR A 60 -17.47 14.75 -7.04
C TYR A 60 -15.96 14.62 -6.74
N GLU A 61 -15.27 13.53 -7.11
CA GLU A 61 -13.79 13.51 -7.13
C GLU A 61 -13.24 14.16 -8.41
N TYR A 62 -12.21 15.01 -8.26
CA TYR A 62 -11.56 15.75 -9.35
C TYR A 62 -10.83 14.82 -10.33
N GLU A 63 -10.91 15.12 -11.64
CA GLU A 63 -10.28 14.32 -12.73
C GLU A 63 -8.76 14.11 -12.57
N GLU A 64 -8.02 15.05 -11.97
CA GLU A 64 -6.58 14.88 -11.70
C GLU A 64 -6.28 13.71 -10.76
N THR A 65 -7.14 13.48 -9.76
CA THR A 65 -7.00 12.33 -8.84
C THR A 65 -7.25 11.02 -9.58
N GLU A 66 -8.15 11.03 -10.58
CA GLU A 66 -8.43 9.85 -11.42
C GLU A 66 -7.20 9.47 -12.26
N ASN A 67 -6.57 10.44 -12.95
CA ASN A 67 -5.37 10.19 -13.76
C ASN A 67 -4.20 9.68 -12.91
N ALA A 68 -4.00 10.25 -11.72
CA ALA A 68 -2.98 9.79 -10.78
C ALA A 68 -3.27 8.34 -10.30
N ASN A 69 -4.53 8.02 -10.01
CA ASN A 69 -4.92 6.67 -9.59
C ASN A 69 -4.74 5.64 -10.71
N VAL A 70 -5.05 6.00 -11.96
CA VAL A 70 -4.84 5.12 -13.13
C VAL A 70 -3.35 4.83 -13.32
N LEU A 71 -2.51 5.86 -13.25
CA LEU A 71 -1.07 5.72 -13.37
C LEU A 71 -0.50 4.82 -12.25
N MET A 72 -0.88 5.09 -11.00
CA MET A 72 -0.39 4.36 -9.83
C MET A 72 -0.80 2.88 -9.85
N ARG A 73 -2.00 2.56 -10.35
CA ARG A 73 -2.42 1.17 -10.58
C ARG A 73 -1.59 0.48 -11.66
N ALA A 74 -1.33 1.17 -12.78
CA ALA A 74 -0.52 0.61 -13.86
C ALA A 74 0.92 0.33 -13.40
N GLU A 75 1.52 1.24 -12.64
CA GLU A 75 2.84 1.07 -12.04
C GLU A 75 2.87 -0.11 -11.07
N THR A 76 1.91 -0.19 -10.15
CA THR A 76 1.81 -1.30 -9.19
C THR A 76 1.67 -2.66 -9.89
N LEU A 77 0.84 -2.74 -10.94
CA LEU A 77 0.65 -3.97 -11.72
C LEU A 77 1.90 -4.35 -12.53
N ASN A 78 2.60 -3.37 -13.11
CA ASN A 78 3.86 -3.61 -13.81
C ASN A 78 4.92 -4.16 -12.84
N ARG A 79 5.08 -3.54 -11.66
CA ARG A 79 6.01 -4.01 -10.62
C ARG A 79 5.70 -5.44 -10.17
N LEU A 80 4.43 -5.76 -9.95
CA LEU A 80 3.99 -7.11 -9.60
C LEU A 80 4.26 -8.13 -10.71
N SER A 81 4.16 -7.71 -11.97
CA SER A 81 4.43 -8.59 -13.11
C SER A 81 5.93 -8.87 -13.28
N GLU A 82 6.78 -7.89 -12.99
CA GLU A 82 8.24 -8.04 -13.06
C GLU A 82 8.83 -8.77 -11.84
N HIS A 83 8.30 -8.49 -10.65
CA HIS A 83 8.79 -8.99 -9.37
C HIS A 83 7.61 -9.49 -8.53
N PRO A 84 7.08 -10.70 -8.82
CA PRO A 84 5.88 -11.21 -8.18
C PRO A 84 6.07 -11.60 -6.70
N ASP A 85 7.31 -11.76 -6.26
CA ASP A 85 7.64 -12.16 -4.90
C ASP A 85 8.03 -10.97 -4.03
N SER A 86 7.74 -11.07 -2.74
CA SER A 86 8.18 -10.12 -1.71
C SER A 86 7.70 -8.66 -1.93
N GLN A 87 6.57 -8.43 -2.59
CA GLN A 87 5.95 -7.11 -2.68
C GLN A 87 5.09 -6.83 -1.45
N LEU A 88 5.06 -5.56 -1.02
CA LEU A 88 4.12 -5.05 -0.03
C LEU A 88 3.19 -4.08 -0.71
N ILE A 89 1.90 -4.43 -0.76
CA ILE A 89 0.87 -3.64 -1.43
C ILE A 89 -0.14 -3.22 -0.38
N VAL A 90 -0.47 -1.93 -0.35
CA VAL A 90 -1.51 -1.37 0.51
C VAL A 90 -2.66 -0.88 -0.38
N THR A 91 -3.90 -1.23 -0.02
CA THR A 91 -5.13 -0.82 -0.71
C THR A 91 -6.20 -0.42 0.31
N TYR A 92 -7.24 0.28 -0.14
CA TYR A 92 -8.42 0.66 0.64
C TYR A 92 -9.70 0.58 -0.19
#